data_AF-A0A7X7Z985-F1
#
_entry.id   AF-A0A7X7Z985-F1
#
_cell.length_a   1.000
_cell.length_b   1.000
_cell.length_c   1.000
_cell.angle_alpha   90.00
_cell.angle_beta   90.00
_cell.angle_gamma   90.00
#
_symmetry.space_group_name_H-M   'P 1'
#
loop_
_entity.id
_entity.type
_entity.pdbx_description
1 polymer ?
#
loop_
_entity_poly.entity_id
_entity_poly.type
_entity_poly.pdbx_seq_one_letter_code
_entity_poly.pdbx_strand_id
1 'polypeptide(L)'
;MDCITLNDFLSNIISNGIGAFLGILGAICIYINQKKNQEKKEKIEILNNHKSNLIYLNTLLKNSIMNFRKQISLIENQIESIKLNKYAYHSPVFVILDDIRRIQNLESKELFNSYKHFFNTPNDLINYKNIFSIVDFLEEQRKSLLEMQNNYQVTITNYKKQLKPYLEDIIVEVLLFLDKIQGSEAQNELQLSLFFKSILTKLNELKDEDNLRAKDDLNNNFEKYLNILEEVIKISIEKYKAFYKREEILKLSRKAIITIYDINNESTNALNHFENFAQECNHYLEKLDNRITDLKSFAEN
;
A
#
# COMPACT_ATOMS: atom_id res chain seq x y z
N MET A 1 8.08 -16.36 -101.75
CA MET A 1 9.02 -16.21 -100.62
C MET A 1 9.43 -14.76 -100.63
N ASP A 2 8.77 -13.93 -99.83
CA ASP A 2 9.04 -12.51 -99.80
C ASP A 2 10.30 -12.28 -98.96
N CYS A 3 11.36 -11.77 -99.58
CA CYS A 3 12.58 -11.39 -98.89
C CYS A 3 12.27 -10.20 -97.98
N ILE A 4 12.27 -10.43 -96.66
CA ILE A 4 12.26 -9.36 -95.65
C ILE A 4 13.45 -8.45 -95.95
N THR A 5 13.20 -7.16 -96.18
CA THR A 5 14.29 -6.22 -96.43
C THR A 5 15.09 -6.05 -95.14
N LEU A 6 16.41 -5.82 -95.26
CA LEU A 6 17.27 -5.58 -94.10
C LEU A 6 16.72 -4.46 -93.19
N ASN A 7 16.06 -3.46 -93.79
CA ASN A 7 15.40 -2.39 -93.07
C ASN A 7 14.19 -2.86 -92.25
N ASP A 8 13.36 -3.75 -92.79
CA ASP A 8 12.20 -4.31 -92.06
C ASP A 8 12.65 -5.21 -90.90
N PHE A 9 13.72 -5.98 -91.09
CA PHE A 9 14.31 -6.80 -90.03
C PHE A 9 14.90 -5.94 -88.89
N LEU A 10 15.68 -4.90 -89.23
CA LEU A 10 16.25 -3.98 -88.25
C LEU A 10 15.18 -3.15 -87.53
N SER A 11 14.16 -2.66 -88.25
CA SER A 11 13.03 -1.93 -87.67
C SER A 11 12.27 -2.78 -86.65
N ASN A 12 12.02 -4.06 -86.97
CA ASN A 12 11.36 -4.98 -86.03
C ASN A 12 12.22 -5.30 -84.80
N ILE A 13 13.54 -5.46 -84.96
CA ILE A 13 14.45 -5.66 -83.81
C ILE A 13 14.48 -4.42 -82.92
N ILE A 14 14.56 -3.22 -83.50
CA ILE A 14 14.58 -1.96 -82.75
C ILE A 14 13.24 -1.75 -82.03
N SER A 15 12.11 -1.99 -82.72
CA SER A 15 10.77 -1.87 -82.15
C SER A 15 10.54 -2.84 -80.99
N ASN A 16 10.94 -4.12 -81.16
CA ASN A 16 10.86 -5.13 -80.09
C ASN A 16 11.83 -4.82 -78.95
N GLY A 17 13.01 -4.29 -79.25
CA GLY A 17 14.00 -3.85 -78.26
C GLY A 17 13.52 -2.67 -77.43
N ILE A 18 12.88 -1.68 -78.06
CA ILE A 18 12.24 -0.54 -77.38
C ILE A 18 11.07 -1.03 -76.53
N GLY A 19 10.24 -1.95 -77.05
CA GLY A 19 9.13 -2.55 -76.29
C GLY A 19 9.63 -3.30 -75.05
N ALA A 20 10.67 -4.12 -75.18
CA ALA A 20 11.29 -4.82 -74.05
C ALA A 20 11.93 -3.85 -73.04
N PHE A 21 12.60 -2.80 -73.52
CA PHE A 21 13.18 -1.76 -72.68
C PHE A 21 12.11 -0.98 -71.89
N LEU A 22 11.00 -0.61 -72.54
CA LEU A 22 9.85 0.02 -71.87
C LEU A 22 9.17 -0.93 -70.88
N GLY A 23 9.11 -2.23 -71.18
CA GLY A 23 8.62 -3.26 -70.25
C GLY A 23 9.50 -3.36 -68.99
N ILE A 24 10.82 -3.34 -69.15
CA ILE A 24 11.77 -3.35 -68.03
C ILE A 24 11.65 -2.06 -67.20
N LEU A 25 11.58 -0.88 -67.85
CA LEU A 25 11.37 0.39 -67.16
C LEU A 25 10.03 0.42 -66.39
N GLY A 26 8.96 -0.11 -67.00
CA GLY A 26 7.66 -0.27 -66.35
C GLY A 26 7.73 -1.17 -65.11
N ALA A 27 8.41 -2.31 -65.21
CA ALA A 27 8.61 -3.23 -64.08
C ALA A 27 9.45 -2.59 -62.95
N ILE A 28 10.50 -1.84 -63.28
CA ILE A 28 11.31 -1.09 -62.31
C ILE A 28 10.46 -0.02 -61.61
N CYS A 29 9.63 0.73 -62.35
CA CYS A 29 8.71 1.72 -61.78
C CYS A 29 7.70 1.07 -60.81
N ILE A 30 7.11 -0.07 -61.19
CA ILE A 30 6.19 -0.82 -60.32
C ILE A 30 6.91 -1.28 -59.06
N TYR A 31 8.10 -1.86 -59.19
CA TYR A 31 8.91 -2.32 -58.06
C TYR A 31 9.28 -1.18 -57.10
N ILE A 32 9.72 -0.03 -57.62
CA ILE A 32 10.02 1.16 -56.81
C ILE A 32 8.77 1.64 -56.06
N ASN A 33 7.61 1.67 -56.73
CA ASN A 33 6.35 2.07 -56.10
C ASN A 33 5.88 1.07 -55.03
N GLN A 34 6.01 -0.23 -55.28
CA GLN A 34 5.70 -1.28 -54.30
C GLN A 34 6.62 -1.18 -53.08
N LYS A 35 7.93 -1.01 -53.28
CA LYS A 35 8.90 -0.82 -52.20
C LYS A 35 8.59 0.43 -51.37
N LYS A 36 8.31 1.57 -52.01
CA LYS A 36 7.89 2.80 -51.32
C LYS A 36 6.60 2.61 -50.51
N ASN A 37 5.65 1.83 -51.03
CA ASN A 37 4.39 1.56 -50.33
C ASN A 37 4.59 0.60 -49.15
N GLN A 38 5.47 -0.41 -49.26
CA GLN A 38 5.86 -1.29 -48.15
C GLN A 38 6.57 -0.50 -47.05
N GLU A 39 7.57 0.32 -47.40
CA GLU A 39 8.27 1.20 -46.43
C GLU A 39 7.31 2.16 -45.71
N LYS A 40 6.27 2.65 -46.39
CA LYS A 40 5.22 3.46 -45.76
C LYS A 40 4.37 2.64 -44.78
N LYS A 41 3.97 1.42 -45.14
CA LYS A 41 3.19 0.53 -44.26
C LYS A 41 3.99 0.14 -43.01
N GLU A 42 5.25 -0.24 -43.17
CA GLU A 42 6.14 -0.57 -42.05
C GLU A 42 6.32 0.63 -41.10
N LYS A 43 6.50 1.84 -41.64
CA LYS A 43 6.56 3.06 -40.81
C LYS A 43 5.27 3.30 -40.01
N ILE A 44 4.10 3.08 -40.62
CA ILE A 44 2.80 3.22 -39.94
C ILE A 44 2.67 2.16 -38.84
N GLU A 45 3.08 0.92 -39.10
CA GLU A 45 3.03 -0.17 -38.13
C GLU A 45 3.94 0.11 -36.92
N ILE A 46 5.17 0.56 -37.16
CA ILE A 46 6.11 0.96 -36.10
C ILE A 46 5.53 2.12 -35.27
N LEU A 47 4.96 3.13 -35.92
CA LEU A 47 4.30 4.25 -35.24
C LEU A 47 3.15 3.75 -34.35
N ASN A 48 2.29 2.88 -34.87
CA ASN A 48 1.16 2.31 -34.13
C ASN A 48 1.62 1.48 -32.94
N ASN A 49 2.69 0.69 -33.08
CA ASN A 49 3.29 -0.05 -31.98
C ASN A 49 3.83 0.89 -30.89
N HIS A 50 4.53 1.96 -31.28
CA HIS A 50 5.01 2.95 -30.31
C HIS A 50 3.85 3.63 -29.56
N LYS A 51 2.79 4.01 -30.29
CA LYS A 51 1.58 4.61 -29.72
C LYS A 51 0.88 3.65 -28.76
N SER A 52 0.72 2.38 -29.14
CA SER A 52 0.12 1.33 -28.29
C SER A 52 0.90 1.14 -26.98
N ASN A 53 2.24 1.06 -27.07
CA ASN A 53 3.11 0.93 -25.90
C ASN A 53 2.98 2.13 -24.93
N LEU A 54 2.88 3.36 -25.46
CA LEU A 54 2.66 4.54 -24.62
C LEU A 54 1.27 4.55 -23.96
N ILE A 55 0.22 4.15 -24.68
CA ILE A 55 -1.13 4.01 -24.12
C ILE A 55 -1.15 2.96 -23.00
N TYR A 56 -0.43 1.85 -23.20
CA TYR A 56 -0.30 0.80 -22.20
C TYR A 56 0.40 1.30 -20.93
N LEU A 57 1.55 1.98 -21.08
CA LEU A 57 2.26 2.60 -19.96
C LEU A 57 1.38 3.61 -19.20
N ASN A 58 0.70 4.49 -19.92
CA ASN A 58 -0.23 5.47 -19.36
C ASN A 58 -1.35 4.80 -18.54
N THR A 59 -1.94 3.74 -19.08
CA THR A 59 -2.98 2.96 -18.39
C THR A 59 -2.48 2.34 -17.10
N LEU A 60 -1.29 1.73 -17.12
CA LEU A 60 -0.70 1.14 -15.92
C LEU A 60 -0.39 2.18 -14.86
N LEU A 61 0.19 3.31 -15.25
CA LEU A 61 0.50 4.40 -14.34
C LEU A 61 -0.76 4.96 -13.67
N LYS A 62 -1.85 5.16 -14.44
CA LYS A 62 -3.15 5.60 -13.89
C LYS A 62 -3.74 4.59 -12.92
N ASN A 63 -3.71 3.31 -13.25
CA ASN A 63 -4.21 2.25 -12.35
C ASN A 63 -3.39 2.21 -11.06
N SER A 64 -2.06 2.34 -11.16
CA SER A 64 -1.16 2.43 -10.01
C SER A 64 -1.51 3.61 -9.11
N ILE A 65 -1.68 4.81 -9.68
CA ILE A 65 -2.11 6.01 -8.92
C ILE A 65 -3.44 5.77 -8.22
N MET A 66 -4.44 5.28 -8.95
CA MET A 66 -5.77 5.02 -8.38
C MET A 66 -5.67 4.05 -7.21
N ASN A 67 -4.89 2.99 -7.33
CA ASN A 67 -4.77 1.99 -6.28
C ASN A 67 -3.97 2.52 -5.08
N PHE A 68 -2.95 3.36 -5.28
CA PHE A 68 -2.28 4.07 -4.19
C PHE A 68 -3.22 5.03 -3.46
N ARG A 69 -4.04 5.80 -4.18
CA ARG A 69 -5.05 6.68 -3.56
C ARG A 69 -6.03 5.88 -2.70
N LYS A 70 -6.46 4.70 -3.17
CA LYS A 70 -7.27 3.77 -2.35
C LYS A 70 -6.51 3.31 -1.11
N GLN A 71 -5.23 2.95 -1.25
CA GLN A 71 -4.40 2.54 -0.12
C GLN A 71 -4.26 3.66 0.92
N ILE A 72 -4.04 4.91 0.47
CA ILE A 72 -3.98 6.09 1.35
C ILE A 72 -5.29 6.25 2.12
N SER A 73 -6.44 6.19 1.43
CA SER A 73 -7.75 6.30 2.10
C SER A 73 -7.97 5.21 3.16
N LEU A 74 -7.52 3.98 2.90
CA LEU A 74 -7.57 2.89 3.90
C LEU A 74 -6.67 3.18 5.10
N ILE A 75 -5.49 3.75 4.87
CA ILE A 75 -4.56 4.17 5.94
C ILE A 75 -5.12 5.35 6.74
N GLU A 76 -5.74 6.33 6.10
CA GLU A 76 -6.40 7.45 6.79
C GLU A 76 -7.50 6.96 7.72
N ASN A 77 -8.33 6.01 7.26
CA ASN A 77 -9.33 5.37 8.13
C ASN A 77 -8.68 4.64 9.32
N GLN A 78 -7.51 4.02 9.11
CA GLN A 78 -6.75 3.37 10.17
C GLN A 78 -6.11 4.37 11.14
N ILE A 79 -5.65 5.52 10.66
CA ILE A 79 -5.14 6.62 11.51
C ILE A 79 -6.25 7.07 12.45
N GLU A 80 -7.45 7.32 11.92
CA GLU A 80 -8.60 7.74 12.72
C GLU A 80 -9.02 6.65 13.71
N SER A 81 -8.99 5.36 13.32
CA SER A 81 -9.30 4.27 14.25
C SER A 81 -8.27 4.15 15.38
N ILE A 82 -6.97 4.37 15.11
CA ILE A 82 -5.93 4.39 16.15
C ILE A 82 -6.06 5.63 17.05
N LYS A 83 -6.39 6.80 16.49
CA LYS A 83 -6.65 8.02 17.28
C LYS A 83 -7.82 7.85 18.24
N LEU A 84 -8.91 7.26 17.76
CA LEU A 84 -10.08 6.95 18.58
C LEU A 84 -9.78 5.86 19.62
N ASN A 85 -8.95 4.87 19.24
CA ASN A 85 -8.61 3.77 20.13
C ASN A 85 -7.23 3.17 19.82
N LYS A 86 -6.23 3.67 20.55
CA LYS A 86 -4.83 3.22 20.46
C LYS A 86 -4.64 1.75 20.81
N TYR A 87 -5.55 1.22 21.61
CA TYR A 87 -5.51 -0.15 22.10
C TYR A 87 -6.29 -1.10 21.21
N ALA A 88 -6.96 -0.64 20.15
CA ALA A 88 -7.69 -1.53 19.26
C ALA A 88 -6.75 -2.33 18.33
N TYR A 89 -7.15 -3.55 18.00
CA TYR A 89 -6.52 -4.31 16.93
C TYR A 89 -6.96 -3.76 15.57
N HIS A 90 -6.01 -3.26 14.78
CA HIS A 90 -6.27 -2.69 13.46
C HIS A 90 -5.69 -3.62 12.39
N SER A 91 -6.55 -4.40 11.72
CA SER A 91 -6.12 -5.26 10.61
C SER A 91 -6.13 -4.47 9.31
N PRO A 92 -5.05 -4.49 8.52
CA PRO A 92 -5.06 -3.82 7.24
C PRO A 92 -5.96 -4.52 6.24
N VAL A 93 -6.58 -3.70 5.40
CA VAL A 93 -6.94 -4.08 4.04
C VAL A 93 -5.86 -3.48 3.14
N PHE A 94 -5.05 -4.33 2.50
CA PHE A 94 -4.10 -3.89 1.49
C PHE A 94 -4.70 -4.05 0.11
N VAL A 95 -4.55 -3.03 -0.72
CA VAL A 95 -4.84 -3.15 -2.14
C VAL A 95 -3.68 -3.88 -2.80
N ILE A 96 -3.98 -4.93 -3.57
CA ILE A 96 -2.97 -5.61 -4.39
C ILE A 96 -2.53 -4.65 -5.50
N LEU A 97 -1.24 -4.28 -5.53
CA LEU A 97 -0.67 -3.34 -6.50
C LEU A 97 0.17 -4.06 -7.57
N ASP A 98 -0.39 -5.09 -8.20
CA ASP A 98 0.29 -5.83 -9.27
C ASP A 98 0.76 -4.92 -10.42
N ASP A 99 0.08 -3.80 -10.63
CA ASP A 99 0.42 -2.83 -11.68
C ASP A 99 1.75 -2.12 -11.45
N ILE A 100 2.17 -1.88 -10.20
CA ILE A 100 3.51 -1.32 -9.90
C ILE A 100 4.58 -2.32 -10.28
N ARG A 101 4.40 -3.57 -9.85
CA ARG A 101 5.33 -4.66 -10.16
C ARG A 101 5.41 -4.86 -11.68
N ARG A 102 4.28 -4.74 -12.38
CA ARG A 102 4.25 -4.75 -13.85
C ARG A 102 5.03 -3.57 -14.42
N ILE A 103 4.84 -2.34 -13.93
CA ILE A 103 5.59 -1.16 -14.38
C ILE A 103 7.11 -1.35 -14.18
N GLN A 104 7.54 -1.85 -13.01
CA GLN A 104 8.95 -2.13 -12.72
C GLN A 104 9.52 -3.22 -13.63
N ASN A 105 8.74 -4.26 -13.92
CA ASN A 105 9.11 -5.32 -14.86
C ASN A 105 9.06 -4.85 -16.33
N LEU A 106 8.44 -3.71 -16.59
CA LEU A 106 8.22 -3.13 -17.92
C LEU A 106 9.25 -2.06 -18.29
N GLU A 107 10.40 -1.98 -17.61
CA GLU A 107 11.58 -1.31 -18.17
C GLU A 107 12.15 -2.08 -19.38
N SER A 108 11.31 -2.34 -20.38
CA SER A 108 11.72 -2.91 -21.64
C SER A 108 12.32 -1.80 -22.50
N LYS A 109 13.37 -2.15 -23.24
CA LYS A 109 13.96 -1.31 -24.28
C LYS A 109 12.88 -0.76 -25.24
N GLU A 110 11.80 -1.52 -25.45
CA GLU A 110 10.68 -1.15 -26.31
C GLU A 110 9.85 0.01 -25.74
N LEU A 111 9.55 0.02 -24.45
CA LEU A 111 8.79 1.12 -23.82
C LEU A 111 9.60 2.40 -23.77
N PHE A 112 10.88 2.31 -23.45
CA PHE A 112 11.80 3.45 -23.55
C PHE A 112 11.91 3.97 -24.98
N ASN A 113 12.05 3.08 -25.97
CA ASN A 113 12.11 3.48 -27.38
C ASN A 113 10.80 4.12 -27.84
N SER A 114 9.65 3.62 -27.41
CA SER A 114 8.34 4.23 -27.68
C SER A 114 8.23 5.62 -27.08
N TYR A 115 8.67 5.80 -25.83
CA TYR A 115 8.74 7.14 -25.24
C TYR A 115 9.68 8.05 -26.02
N LYS A 116 10.91 7.60 -26.28
CA LYS A 116 11.91 8.38 -27.02
C LYS A 116 11.49 8.75 -28.43
N HIS A 117 10.70 7.90 -29.09
CA HIS A 117 10.17 8.16 -30.44
C HIS A 117 9.33 9.44 -30.48
N PHE A 118 8.49 9.67 -29.48
CA PHE A 118 7.64 10.86 -29.39
C PHE A 118 8.30 12.00 -28.59
N PHE A 119 9.21 11.67 -27.67
CA PHE A 119 9.86 12.62 -26.76
C PHE A 119 11.38 12.46 -26.76
N ASN A 120 12.09 13.27 -27.53
CA ASN A 120 13.53 13.08 -27.79
C ASN A 120 14.40 14.24 -27.28
N THR A 121 13.86 15.14 -26.45
CA THR A 121 14.68 16.19 -25.83
C THR A 121 15.36 15.68 -24.55
N PRO A 122 16.49 16.28 -24.12
CA PRO A 122 17.11 15.93 -22.83
C PRO A 122 16.14 16.06 -21.64
N ASN A 123 15.27 17.07 -21.66
CA ASN A 123 14.27 17.29 -20.61
C ASN A 123 13.23 16.17 -20.56
N ASP A 124 12.82 15.64 -21.72
CA ASP A 124 11.87 14.52 -21.76
C ASP A 124 12.47 13.24 -21.19
N LEU A 125 13.74 12.95 -21.49
CA LEU A 125 14.42 11.79 -20.93
C LEU A 125 14.58 11.90 -19.41
N ILE A 126 14.79 13.12 -18.90
CA ILE A 126 14.75 13.40 -17.46
C ILE A 126 13.34 13.14 -16.91
N ASN A 127 12.29 13.56 -17.63
CA ASN A 127 10.91 13.30 -17.23
C ASN A 127 10.57 11.81 -17.18
N TYR A 128 11.01 11.03 -18.16
CA TYR A 128 10.88 9.57 -18.14
C TYR A 128 11.51 8.96 -16.90
N LYS A 129 12.79 9.28 -16.63
CA LYS A 129 13.50 8.78 -15.44
C LYS A 129 12.79 9.17 -14.14
N ASN A 130 12.28 10.40 -14.06
CA ASN A 130 11.54 10.87 -12.89
C ASN A 130 10.24 10.09 -12.68
N ILE A 131 9.51 9.69 -13.73
CA ILE A 131 8.31 8.85 -13.61
C ILE A 131 8.65 7.55 -12.89
N PHE A 132 9.67 6.82 -13.37
CA PHE A 132 10.06 5.55 -12.78
C PHE A 132 10.67 5.70 -11.38
N SER A 133 11.46 6.74 -11.15
CA SER A 133 11.97 7.07 -9.80
C SER A 133 10.83 7.33 -8.80
N ILE A 134 9.73 7.96 -9.23
CA ILE A 134 8.55 8.14 -8.37
C ILE A 134 7.86 6.80 -8.12
N VAL A 135 7.72 5.96 -9.14
CA VAL A 135 7.11 4.61 -8.99
C VAL A 135 7.92 3.75 -8.01
N ASP A 136 9.24 3.78 -8.11
CA ASP A 136 10.13 3.05 -7.19
C ASP A 136 10.00 3.56 -5.75
N PHE A 137 10.03 4.89 -5.57
CA PHE A 137 9.79 5.50 -4.26
C PHE A 137 8.46 5.06 -3.66
N LEU A 138 7.38 5.11 -4.44
CA LEU A 138 6.06 4.70 -3.97
C LEU A 138 6.02 3.21 -3.58
N GLU A 139 6.71 2.34 -4.31
CA GLU A 139 6.83 0.92 -3.96
C GLU A 139 7.65 0.70 -2.67
N GLU A 140 8.73 1.45 -2.46
CA GLU A 140 9.49 1.42 -1.22
C GLU A 140 8.64 1.86 -0.03
N GLN A 141 7.88 2.94 -0.18
CA GLN A 141 6.93 3.41 0.84
C GLN A 141 5.89 2.35 1.17
N ARG A 142 5.37 1.65 0.16
CA ARG A 142 4.42 0.53 0.36
C ARG A 142 5.04 -0.61 1.16
N LYS A 143 6.28 -1.00 0.85
CA LYS A 143 7.00 -2.06 1.59
C LYS A 143 7.24 -1.65 3.04
N SER A 144 7.73 -0.42 3.26
CA SER A 144 7.94 0.17 4.58
C SER A 144 6.64 0.17 5.41
N LEU A 145 5.52 0.57 4.79
CA LEU A 145 4.19 0.54 5.42
C LEU A 145 3.80 -0.88 5.86
N LEU A 146 3.99 -1.88 5.00
CA LEU A 146 3.67 -3.27 5.30
C LEU A 146 4.50 -3.82 6.48
N GLU A 147 5.80 -3.55 6.47
CA GLU A 147 6.71 -3.99 7.54
C GLU A 147 6.36 -3.33 8.88
N MET A 148 6.19 -2.00 8.88
CA MET A 148 5.83 -1.24 10.08
C MET A 148 4.50 -1.72 10.66
N GLN A 149 3.52 -2.00 9.80
CA GLN A 149 2.23 -2.48 10.25
C GLN A 149 2.28 -3.88 10.87
N ASN A 150 3.01 -4.81 10.26
CA ASN A 150 3.20 -6.14 10.82
C ASN A 150 3.90 -6.06 12.19
N ASN A 151 4.93 -5.21 12.31
CA ASN A 151 5.64 -4.98 13.56
C ASN A 151 4.70 -4.41 14.62
N TYR A 152 3.96 -3.35 14.29
CA TYR A 152 2.97 -2.75 15.17
C TYR A 152 1.96 -3.79 15.69
N GLN A 153 1.40 -4.60 14.79
CA GLN A 153 0.42 -5.62 15.15
C GLN A 153 0.99 -6.66 16.13
N VAL A 154 2.18 -7.19 15.84
CA VAL A 154 2.85 -8.18 16.69
C VAL A 154 3.17 -7.58 18.06
N THR A 155 3.72 -6.36 18.09
CA THR A 155 4.09 -5.65 19.32
C THR A 155 2.87 -5.39 20.21
N ILE A 156 1.80 -4.82 19.66
CA ILE A 156 0.57 -4.55 20.43
C ILE A 156 -0.05 -5.85 20.95
N THR A 157 -0.06 -6.91 20.13
CA THR A 157 -0.57 -8.23 20.56
C THR A 157 0.23 -8.78 21.75
N ASN A 158 1.56 -8.67 21.69
CA ASN A 158 2.43 -9.12 22.77
C ASN A 158 2.23 -8.31 24.05
N TYR A 159 2.11 -6.98 23.96
CA TYR A 159 1.82 -6.16 25.13
C TYR A 159 0.46 -6.45 25.75
N LYS A 160 -0.58 -6.68 24.94
CA LYS A 160 -1.90 -7.11 25.44
C LYS A 160 -1.82 -8.44 26.19
N LYS A 161 -1.08 -9.42 25.64
CA LYS A 161 -0.84 -10.72 26.27
C LYS A 161 -0.11 -10.61 27.61
N GLN A 162 0.79 -9.62 27.75
CA GLN A 162 1.49 -9.35 29.01
C GLN A 162 0.61 -8.63 30.04
N LEU A 163 -0.23 -7.70 29.58
CA LEU A 163 -1.05 -6.89 30.49
C LEU A 163 -2.14 -7.71 31.17
N LYS A 164 -2.76 -8.64 30.46
CA LYS A 164 -3.87 -9.45 30.98
C LYS A 164 -3.50 -10.20 32.28
N PRO A 165 -2.40 -10.99 32.34
CA PRO A 165 -1.95 -11.62 33.58
C PRO A 165 -1.72 -10.62 34.72
N TYR A 166 -1.11 -9.46 34.44
CA TYR A 166 -0.90 -8.46 35.50
C TYR A 166 -2.22 -7.94 36.07
N LEU A 167 -3.21 -7.69 35.21
CA LEU A 167 -4.55 -7.28 35.63
C LEU A 167 -5.26 -8.36 36.43
N GLU A 168 -5.21 -9.62 35.98
CA GLU A 168 -5.82 -10.76 36.66
C GLU A 168 -5.21 -10.95 38.06
N ASP A 169 -3.88 -10.95 38.18
CA ASP A 169 -3.17 -11.10 39.45
C ASP A 169 -3.52 -9.95 40.42
N ILE A 170 -3.54 -8.71 39.93
CA ILE A 170 -3.93 -7.54 40.73
C ILE A 170 -5.35 -7.69 41.28
N ILE A 171 -6.31 -8.05 40.41
CA ILE A 171 -7.72 -8.17 40.81
C ILE A 171 -7.92 -9.30 41.82
N VAL A 172 -7.27 -10.46 41.61
CA VAL A 172 -7.34 -11.60 42.53
C VAL A 172 -6.80 -11.20 43.91
N GLU A 173 -5.65 -10.54 43.97
CA GLU A 173 -5.06 -10.12 45.24
C GLU A 173 -5.92 -9.09 45.99
N VAL A 174 -6.55 -8.17 45.26
CA VAL A 174 -7.51 -7.21 45.84
C VAL A 174 -8.75 -7.93 46.39
N LEU A 175 -9.32 -8.87 45.64
CA LEU A 175 -10.49 -9.65 46.07
C LEU A 175 -10.20 -10.46 47.33
N LEU A 176 -9.06 -11.16 47.37
CA LEU A 176 -8.62 -11.94 48.53
C LEU A 176 -8.45 -11.09 49.80
N PHE A 177 -8.09 -9.82 49.64
CA PHE A 177 -8.02 -8.90 50.76
C PHE A 177 -9.38 -8.39 51.21
N LEU A 178 -10.24 -7.97 50.28
CA LEU A 178 -11.58 -7.49 50.61
C LEU A 178 -12.39 -8.57 51.36
N ASP A 179 -12.23 -9.84 50.98
CA ASP A 179 -12.89 -10.96 51.65
C ASP A 179 -12.40 -11.17 53.11
N LYS A 180 -11.26 -10.58 53.52
CA LYS A 180 -10.70 -10.67 54.88
C LYS A 180 -11.16 -9.54 55.82
N ILE A 181 -11.84 -8.52 55.31
CA ILE A 181 -12.26 -7.38 56.12
C ILE A 181 -13.61 -7.69 56.78
N GLN A 182 -13.77 -7.35 58.06
CA GLN A 182 -14.96 -7.66 58.86
C GLN A 182 -15.49 -6.40 59.58
N GLY A 183 -16.78 -6.39 59.93
CA GLY A 183 -17.41 -5.32 60.72
C GLY A 183 -18.17 -4.29 59.89
N SER A 184 -18.38 -3.08 60.42
CA SER A 184 -19.15 -2.00 59.77
C SER A 184 -18.52 -1.48 58.46
N GLU A 185 -17.25 -1.80 58.20
CA GLU A 185 -16.55 -1.49 56.96
C GLU A 185 -16.97 -2.42 55.79
N ALA A 186 -17.54 -3.60 56.10
CA ALA A 186 -17.84 -4.65 55.13
C ALA A 186 -18.91 -4.29 54.08
N GLN A 187 -19.81 -3.34 54.37
CA GLN A 187 -20.86 -2.93 53.40
C GLN A 187 -20.29 -2.14 52.21
N ASN A 188 -19.33 -1.23 52.45
CA ASN A 188 -18.65 -0.50 51.38
C ASN A 188 -17.71 -1.41 50.58
N GLU A 189 -17.18 -2.45 51.22
CA GLU A 189 -16.25 -3.41 50.63
C GLU A 189 -16.97 -4.47 49.79
N LEU A 190 -18.22 -4.79 50.12
CA LEU A 190 -19.07 -5.67 49.31
C LEU A 190 -19.30 -5.10 47.91
N GLN A 191 -19.58 -3.80 47.79
CA GLN A 191 -19.73 -3.13 46.48
C GLN A 191 -18.42 -3.17 45.68
N LEU A 192 -17.29 -2.97 46.35
CA LEU A 192 -15.97 -3.03 45.74
C LEU A 192 -15.62 -4.46 45.26
N SER A 193 -15.93 -5.48 46.07
CA SER A 193 -15.75 -6.90 45.73
C SER A 193 -16.60 -7.32 44.54
N LEU A 194 -17.87 -6.90 44.49
CA LEU A 194 -18.76 -7.13 43.35
C LEU A 194 -18.24 -6.44 42.07
N PHE A 195 -17.73 -5.22 42.19
CA PHE A 195 -17.10 -4.51 41.08
C PHE A 195 -15.91 -5.30 40.52
N PHE A 196 -14.96 -5.72 41.37
CA PHE A 196 -13.79 -6.48 40.94
C PHE A 196 -14.11 -7.88 40.38
N LYS A 197 -15.08 -8.58 40.95
CA LYS A 197 -15.59 -9.85 40.40
C LYS A 197 -16.17 -9.65 39.00
N SER A 198 -16.92 -8.56 38.76
CA SER A 198 -17.46 -8.26 37.44
C SER A 198 -16.36 -8.02 36.38
N ILE A 199 -15.23 -7.45 36.79
CA ILE A 199 -14.08 -7.19 35.91
C ILE A 199 -13.34 -8.48 35.62
N LEU A 200 -13.12 -9.32 36.63
CA LEU A 200 -12.47 -10.62 36.46
C LEU A 200 -13.27 -11.54 35.52
N THR A 201 -14.60 -11.54 35.62
CA THR A 201 -15.47 -12.26 34.69
C THR A 201 -15.28 -11.76 33.26
N LYS A 202 -15.32 -10.44 33.05
CA LYS A 202 -15.08 -9.83 31.73
C LYS A 202 -13.71 -10.18 31.17
N LEU A 203 -12.66 -10.19 31.98
CA LEU A 203 -11.30 -10.58 31.55
C LEU A 203 -11.21 -12.06 31.15
N ASN A 204 -11.92 -12.93 31.85
CA ASN A 204 -11.95 -14.36 31.55
C ASN A 204 -12.76 -14.70 30.29
N GLU A 205 -13.82 -13.95 29.99
CA GLU A 205 -14.58 -14.05 28.74
C GLU A 205 -13.71 -13.74 27.50
N LEU A 206 -12.58 -13.04 27.67
CA LEU A 206 -11.60 -12.79 26.62
C LEU A 206 -10.73 -14.02 26.27
N LYS A 207 -10.96 -15.20 26.85
CA LYS A 207 -10.21 -16.43 26.52
C LYS A 207 -10.55 -17.03 25.16
N ASP A 208 -11.70 -16.69 24.58
CA ASP A 208 -12.13 -17.20 23.28
C ASP A 208 -11.64 -16.28 22.15
N GLU A 209 -10.32 -16.26 21.93
CA GLU A 209 -9.64 -15.45 20.89
C GLU A 209 -10.04 -15.81 19.45
N ASP A 210 -10.77 -16.92 19.22
CA ASP A 210 -11.23 -17.35 17.90
C ASP A 210 -12.55 -16.69 17.45
N ASN A 211 -13.26 -15.99 18.34
CA ASN A 211 -14.48 -15.28 17.96
C ASN A 211 -14.17 -13.84 17.54
N LEU A 212 -14.36 -13.53 16.25
CA LEU A 212 -14.29 -12.18 15.67
C LEU A 212 -15.06 -11.11 16.47
N ARG A 213 -16.12 -11.51 17.22
CA ARG A 213 -16.88 -10.62 18.11
C ARG A 213 -16.17 -10.27 19.43
N ALA A 214 -15.35 -11.18 19.98
CA ALA A 214 -14.58 -10.92 21.22
C ALA A 214 -13.41 -9.94 20.99
N LYS A 215 -12.94 -9.81 19.74
CA LYS A 215 -11.94 -8.80 19.34
C LYS A 215 -12.46 -7.37 19.49
N ASP A 216 -13.74 -7.11 19.23
CA ASP A 216 -14.34 -5.77 19.34
C ASP A 216 -14.60 -5.34 20.79
N ASP A 217 -14.93 -6.29 21.68
CA ASP A 217 -15.17 -6.03 23.10
C ASP A 217 -13.87 -5.75 23.89
N LEU A 218 -12.75 -6.38 23.51
CA LEU A 218 -11.44 -6.10 24.09
C LEU A 218 -10.93 -4.72 23.65
N ASN A 219 -11.21 -4.36 22.39
CA ASN A 219 -10.88 -3.06 21.83
C ASN A 219 -11.57 -1.93 22.62
N ASN A 220 -12.87 -2.01 22.89
CA ASN A 220 -13.63 -0.92 23.53
C ASN A 220 -13.48 -0.79 25.07
N ASN A 221 -12.77 -1.70 25.74
CA ASN A 221 -12.73 -1.74 27.21
C ASN A 221 -11.34 -1.52 27.84
N PHE A 222 -10.29 -1.30 27.05
CA PHE A 222 -8.93 -1.13 27.57
C PHE A 222 -8.73 0.13 28.41
N GLU A 223 -9.31 1.24 27.98
CA GLU A 223 -9.33 2.49 28.75
C GLU A 223 -10.10 2.32 30.07
N LYS A 224 -11.13 1.46 30.09
CA LYS A 224 -11.81 1.07 31.34
C LYS A 224 -10.91 0.22 32.23
N TYR A 225 -10.12 -0.72 31.68
CA TYR A 225 -9.14 -1.49 32.45
C TYR A 225 -8.07 -0.59 33.06
N LEU A 226 -7.67 0.47 32.37
CA LEU A 226 -6.78 1.50 32.88
C LEU A 226 -7.37 2.25 34.07
N ASN A 227 -8.60 2.75 33.94
CA ASN A 227 -9.30 3.43 35.03
C ASN A 227 -9.53 2.49 36.24
N ILE A 228 -9.79 1.21 35.96
CA ILE A 228 -9.89 0.17 36.99
C ILE A 228 -8.54 -0.01 37.69
N LEU A 229 -7.45 -0.12 36.95
CA LEU A 229 -6.11 -0.29 37.50
C LEU A 229 -5.72 0.92 38.36
N GLU A 230 -6.02 2.13 37.90
CA GLU A 230 -5.81 3.36 38.68
C GLU A 230 -6.62 3.37 39.98
N GLU A 231 -7.90 3.00 39.93
CA GLU A 231 -8.73 2.89 41.14
C GLU A 231 -8.25 1.77 42.07
N VAL A 232 -7.82 0.62 41.55
CA VAL A 232 -7.19 -0.44 42.35
C VAL A 232 -5.96 0.09 43.06
N ILE A 233 -5.06 0.73 42.31
CA ILE A 233 -3.81 1.27 42.84
C ILE A 233 -4.11 2.29 43.93
N LYS A 234 -5.03 3.22 43.66
CA LYS A 234 -5.46 4.25 44.61
C LYS A 234 -6.02 3.63 45.89
N ILE A 235 -6.92 2.66 45.78
CA ILE A 235 -7.52 1.98 46.95
C ILE A 235 -6.45 1.18 47.71
N SER A 236 -5.56 0.49 47.01
CA SER A 236 -4.46 -0.30 47.59
C SER A 236 -3.41 0.56 48.28
N ILE A 237 -3.20 1.80 47.82
CA ILE A 237 -2.23 2.76 48.36
C ILE A 237 -2.82 3.58 49.51
N GLU A 238 -4.03 4.11 49.34
CA GLU A 238 -4.61 5.15 50.20
C GLU A 238 -5.41 4.58 51.37
N LYS A 239 -6.23 3.54 51.15
CA LYS A 239 -7.13 3.00 52.18
C LYS A 239 -6.47 1.96 53.09
N TYR A 240 -5.54 1.16 52.56
CA TYR A 240 -5.09 -0.05 53.27
C TYR A 240 -3.58 -0.09 53.47
N LYS A 241 -3.05 0.86 54.24
CA LYS A 241 -1.61 0.92 54.62
C LYS A 241 -1.07 -0.38 55.21
N ALA A 242 -1.92 -1.21 55.82
CA ALA A 242 -1.59 -2.50 56.45
C ALA A 242 -1.79 -3.74 55.55
N PHE A 243 -2.02 -3.56 54.25
CA PHE A 243 -2.22 -4.67 53.31
C PHE A 243 -0.93 -5.52 53.18
N TYR A 244 -0.96 -6.76 53.66
CA TYR A 244 0.23 -7.63 53.78
C TYR A 244 0.92 -7.99 52.45
N LYS A 245 0.23 -7.79 51.31
CA LYS A 245 0.74 -7.97 49.93
C LYS A 245 0.85 -6.66 49.13
N ARG A 246 0.89 -5.51 49.81
CA ARG A 246 0.92 -4.19 49.16
C ARG A 246 2.07 -4.04 48.17
N GLU A 247 3.27 -4.49 48.56
CA GLU A 247 4.47 -4.48 47.72
C GLU A 247 4.28 -5.28 46.41
N GLU A 248 3.59 -6.42 46.49
CA GLU A 248 3.32 -7.29 45.34
C GLU A 248 2.33 -6.65 44.37
N ILE A 249 1.22 -6.10 44.88
CA ILE A 249 0.24 -5.34 44.08
C ILE A 249 0.90 -4.11 43.44
N LEU A 250 1.71 -3.37 44.19
CA LEU A 250 2.44 -2.21 43.66
C LEU A 250 3.41 -2.60 42.55
N LYS A 251 4.10 -3.73 42.69
CA LYS A 251 5.01 -4.25 41.67
C LYS A 251 4.26 -4.64 40.40
N LEU A 252 3.14 -5.37 40.51
CA LEU A 252 2.31 -5.75 39.36
C LEU A 252 1.69 -4.51 38.69
N SER A 253 1.22 -3.56 39.49
CA SER A 253 0.66 -2.30 39.03
C SER A 253 1.67 -1.47 38.24
N ARG A 254 2.92 -1.37 38.71
CA ARG A 254 4.01 -0.72 37.98
C ARG A 254 4.29 -1.40 36.64
N LYS A 255 4.30 -2.74 36.61
CA LYS A 255 4.47 -3.49 35.35
C LYS A 255 3.33 -3.20 34.37
N ALA A 256 2.09 -3.23 34.85
CA ALA A 256 0.91 -2.90 34.04
C ALA A 256 0.98 -1.48 33.47
N ILE A 257 1.31 -0.49 34.29
CA ILE A 257 1.49 0.91 33.86
C ILE A 257 2.57 1.03 32.78
N ILE A 258 3.74 0.40 32.98
CA ILE A 258 4.83 0.42 31.99
C ILE A 258 4.34 -0.18 30.67
N THR A 259 3.70 -1.35 30.69
CA THR A 259 3.16 -1.98 29.48
C THR A 259 2.15 -1.10 28.75
N ILE A 260 1.31 -0.35 29.48
CA ILE A 260 0.37 0.60 28.88
C ILE A 260 1.13 1.76 28.21
N TYR A 261 2.13 2.31 28.90
CA TYR A 261 2.95 3.38 28.37
C TYR A 261 3.67 2.94 27.08
N ASP A 262 4.18 1.71 27.05
CA ASP A 262 4.80 1.12 25.87
C ASP A 262 3.81 0.98 24.70
N ILE A 263 2.57 0.55 24.97
CA ILE A 263 1.50 0.52 23.94
C ILE A 263 1.22 1.92 23.40
N ASN A 264 1.13 2.93 24.27
CA ASN A 264 0.83 4.30 23.87
C ASN A 264 1.96 4.90 23.02
N ASN A 265 3.22 4.64 23.39
CA ASN A 265 4.37 5.04 22.60
C ASN A 265 4.37 4.38 21.23
N GLU A 266 4.13 3.07 21.19
CA GLU A 266 4.10 2.31 19.94
C GLU A 266 2.98 2.78 19.01
N SER A 267 1.80 3.06 19.57
CA SER A 267 0.67 3.64 18.84
C SER A 267 0.99 5.02 18.27
N THR A 268 1.72 5.84 19.03
CA THR A 268 2.15 7.17 18.61
C THR A 268 3.19 7.09 17.49
N ASN A 269 4.14 6.17 17.59
CA ASN A 269 5.12 5.91 16.53
C ASN A 269 4.44 5.44 15.23
N ALA A 270 3.48 4.52 15.33
CA ALA A 270 2.71 4.05 14.19
C ALA A 270 1.90 5.19 13.54
N LEU A 271 1.21 6.02 14.34
CA LEU A 271 0.48 7.18 13.85
C LEU A 271 1.37 8.13 13.05
N ASN A 272 2.51 8.53 13.62
CA ASN A 272 3.46 9.42 12.93
C ASN A 272 3.93 8.82 11.60
N HIS A 273 4.21 7.51 11.57
CA HIS A 273 4.64 6.83 10.36
C HIS A 273 3.55 6.79 9.29
N PHE A 274 2.31 6.48 9.68
CA PHE A 274 1.18 6.44 8.75
C PHE A 274 0.82 7.82 8.21
N GLU A 275 0.87 8.86 9.04
CA GLU A 275 0.66 10.25 8.62
C GLU A 275 1.74 10.70 7.64
N ASN A 276 3.01 10.41 7.93
CA ASN A 276 4.12 10.71 7.02
C ASN A 276 3.98 9.96 5.68
N PHE A 277 3.65 8.67 5.71
CA PHE A 277 3.39 7.88 4.50
C PHE A 277 2.30 8.52 3.64
N ALA A 278 1.15 8.88 4.23
CA ALA A 278 0.03 9.47 3.52
C ALA A 278 0.42 10.82 2.88
N GLN A 279 1.12 11.67 3.62
CA GLN A 279 1.58 12.97 3.13
C GLN A 279 2.59 12.83 1.98
N GLU A 280 3.63 12.02 2.16
CA GLU A 280 4.67 11.82 1.15
C GLU A 280 4.09 11.18 -0.11
N CYS A 281 3.28 10.14 0.02
CA CYS A 281 2.66 9.49 -1.14
C CYS A 281 1.74 10.45 -1.89
N ASN A 282 0.90 11.24 -1.20
CA ASN A 282 0.04 12.23 -1.87
C ASN A 282 0.84 13.24 -2.71
N HIS A 283 1.93 13.79 -2.15
CA HIS A 283 2.83 14.71 -2.86
C HIS A 283 3.43 14.10 -4.14
N TYR A 284 3.90 12.85 -4.05
CA TYR A 284 4.50 12.17 -5.19
C TYR A 284 3.47 11.68 -6.23
N LEU A 285 2.26 11.30 -5.79
CA LEU A 285 1.16 10.98 -6.69
C LEU A 285 0.69 12.21 -7.48
N GLU A 286 0.62 13.39 -6.87
CA GLU A 286 0.29 14.63 -7.57
C GLU A 286 1.32 14.97 -8.65
N LYS A 287 2.62 14.81 -8.34
CA LYS A 287 3.70 14.97 -9.33
C LYS A 287 3.58 13.97 -10.48
N LEU A 288 3.16 12.74 -10.18
CA LEU A 288 2.99 11.69 -11.17
C LEU A 288 1.77 11.95 -12.07
N ASP A 289 0.63 12.35 -11.51
CA ASP A 289 -0.59 12.71 -12.25
C ASP A 289 -0.35 13.84 -13.27
N ASN A 290 0.38 14.87 -12.85
CA ASN A 290 0.75 15.97 -13.76
C ASN A 290 1.57 15.46 -14.95
N ARG A 291 2.56 14.59 -14.71
CA ARG A 291 3.42 14.03 -15.77
C ARG A 291 2.69 13.04 -16.70
N ILE A 292 1.70 12.32 -16.19
CA ILE A 292 0.89 11.39 -16.98
C ILE A 292 -0.11 12.13 -17.88
N THR A 293 -0.60 13.28 -17.44
CA THR A 293 -1.51 14.12 -18.24
C THR A 293 -0.85 14.55 -19.54
N ASP A 294 0.46 14.86 -19.49
CA ASP A 294 1.29 15.19 -20.65
C ASP A 294 1.46 14.00 -21.62
N LEU A 295 1.57 12.77 -21.10
CA LEU A 295 1.62 11.55 -21.91
C LEU A 295 0.31 11.29 -22.66
N LYS A 296 -0.83 11.57 -22.02
CA LYS A 296 -2.16 11.36 -22.60
C LYS A 296 -2.44 12.31 -23.77
N SER A 297 -2.15 13.61 -23.59
CA SER A 297 -2.43 14.63 -24.61
C SER A 297 -1.66 14.39 -25.91
N PHE A 298 -0.48 13.80 -25.85
CA PHE A 298 0.30 13.44 -27.05
C PHE A 298 -0.10 12.10 -27.67
N ALA A 299 -0.54 11.13 -26.88
CA ALA A 299 -1.01 9.85 -27.41
C ALA A 299 -2.40 9.97 -28.09
N GLU A 300 -3.20 10.98 -27.77
CA GLU A 300 -4.54 11.16 -28.36
C GLU A 300 -4.55 12.09 -29.59
N ASN A 301 -3.50 12.90 -29.77
CA ASN A 301 -3.23 13.65 -31.00
C ASN A 301 -2.47 12.81 -32.05
#